data_AF-A0A0D3BTS0-F1
#
_entry.id   AF-A0A0D3BTS0-F1
#
_cell.length_a   1.000
_cell.length_b   1.000
_cell.length_c   1.000
_cell.angle_alpha   90.00
_cell.angle_beta   90.00
_cell.angle_gamma   90.00
#
_symmetry.space_group_name_H-M   'P 1'
#
loop_
_entity.id
_entity.type
_entity.pdbx_description
1 polymer ?
#
loop_
_entity_poly.entity_id
_entity_poly.type
_entity_poly.pdbx_seq_one_letter_code
_entity_poly.pdbx_strand_id
1 'polypeptide(L)'
;MKPSSSYEREHRSEEDKEEQEKDVSLFPAERAEEYFKRAVGVEPKDAEALSKYATFLWRARDDLWAAEENFLEAIDADPTNSFYAANYANFLWNTGGDETCFPLDESHEDNI
;
A
#
# COMPACT_ATOMS: atom_id res chain seq x y z
N MET A 1 -50.98 -1.74 -40.22
CA MET A 1 -50.02 -2.32 -39.27
C MET A 1 -48.84 -1.39 -39.13
N LYS A 2 -48.57 -0.83 -37.94
CA LYS A 2 -47.29 -0.18 -37.63
C LYS A 2 -46.41 -1.20 -36.90
N PRO A 3 -45.12 -1.36 -37.25
CA PRO A 3 -44.26 -2.27 -36.53
C PRO A 3 -44.02 -1.74 -35.11
N SER A 4 -44.03 -2.68 -34.16
CA SER A 4 -43.86 -2.48 -32.73
C SER A 4 -42.47 -1.96 -32.40
N SER A 5 -42.41 -0.96 -31.52
CA SER A 5 -41.22 -0.49 -30.83
C SER A 5 -40.56 -1.66 -30.07
N SER A 6 -39.49 -2.21 -30.64
CA SER A 6 -38.55 -3.10 -29.95
C SER A 6 -37.18 -2.45 -29.75
N TYR A 7 -36.99 -1.20 -30.18
CA TYR A 7 -35.69 -0.52 -30.16
C TYR A 7 -35.46 0.37 -28.92
N GLU A 8 -36.45 0.53 -28.04
CA GLU A 8 -36.34 1.47 -26.91
C GLU A 8 -35.94 0.83 -25.56
N ARG A 9 -35.54 -0.45 -25.53
CA ARG A 9 -35.22 -1.11 -24.25
C ARG A 9 -33.82 -1.67 -24.08
N GLU A 10 -32.91 -1.41 -25.01
CA GLU A 10 -31.53 -1.94 -24.94
C GLU A 10 -30.43 -0.87 -25.02
N HIS A 11 -30.75 0.41 -24.90
CA HIS A 11 -29.76 1.46 -24.61
C HIS A 11 -29.66 1.75 -23.11
N ARG A 12 -29.51 0.68 -22.30
CA ARG A 12 -28.92 0.83 -20.95
C ARG A 12 -27.42 0.63 -21.14
N SER A 13 -26.71 1.76 -21.12
CA SER A 13 -25.29 1.98 -21.38
C SER A 13 -24.40 0.86 -20.84
N GLU A 14 -23.49 0.37 -21.68
CA GLU A 14 -22.35 -0.45 -21.25
C GLU A 14 -21.44 0.35 -20.28
N GLU A 15 -21.46 1.68 -20.36
CA GLU A 15 -20.81 2.61 -19.42
C GLU A 15 -21.30 2.43 -17.96
N ASP A 16 -22.59 2.10 -17.74
CA ASP A 16 -23.13 1.87 -16.39
C ASP A 16 -22.64 0.55 -15.77
N LYS A 17 -22.21 -0.42 -16.61
CA LYS A 17 -21.62 -1.69 -16.13
C LYS A 17 -20.15 -1.51 -15.76
N GLU A 18 -19.42 -0.68 -16.50
CA GLU A 18 -18.02 -0.34 -16.19
C GLU A 18 -17.87 0.48 -14.91
N GLU A 19 -18.82 1.37 -14.59
CA GLU A 19 -18.81 2.10 -13.31
C GLU A 19 -19.17 1.20 -12.11
N GLN A 20 -19.93 0.12 -12.33
CA GLN A 20 -20.36 -0.81 -11.30
C GLN A 20 -19.34 -1.93 -11.03
N GLU A 21 -18.36 -2.10 -11.93
CA GLU A 21 -17.19 -2.98 -11.80
C GLU A 21 -15.93 -2.24 -11.33
N LYS A 22 -16.06 -1.06 -10.72
CA LYS A 22 -14.98 -0.44 -9.92
C LYS A 22 -14.77 -1.24 -8.62
N ASP A 23 -14.13 -2.38 -8.82
CA ASP A 23 -13.29 -3.17 -7.93
C ASP A 23 -13.87 -3.53 -6.55
N VAL A 24 -14.65 -4.60 -6.52
CA VAL A 24 -15.04 -5.32 -5.28
C VAL A 24 -13.81 -5.74 -4.44
N SER A 25 -12.60 -5.81 -5.02
CA SER A 25 -11.37 -6.13 -4.28
C SER A 25 -10.79 -4.95 -3.49
N LEU A 26 -11.23 -3.71 -3.73
CA LEU A 26 -10.80 -2.53 -2.99
C LEU A 26 -11.49 -2.38 -1.62
N PHE A 27 -12.73 -2.88 -1.49
CA PHE A 27 -13.52 -2.80 -0.25
C PHE A 27 -12.86 -3.47 0.98
N PRO A 28 -12.26 -4.69 0.86
CA PRO A 28 -11.49 -5.27 1.95
C PRO A 28 -10.24 -4.45 2.32
N ALA A 29 -9.56 -3.88 1.32
CA ALA A 29 -8.36 -3.08 1.55
C ALA A 29 -8.68 -1.77 2.29
N GLU A 30 -9.77 -1.10 1.92
CA GLU A 30 -10.26 0.11 2.61
C GLU A 30 -10.56 -0.15 4.08
N ARG A 31 -11.29 -1.23 4.39
CA ARG A 31 -11.58 -1.61 5.78
C ARG A 31 -10.32 -2.00 6.53
N ALA A 32 -9.40 -2.75 5.90
CA ALA A 32 -8.14 -3.12 6.54
C ALA A 32 -7.33 -1.87 6.90
N GLU A 33 -7.25 -0.91 5.98
CA GLU A 33 -6.55 0.36 6.18
C GLU A 33 -7.12 1.17 7.34
N GLU A 34 -8.45 1.22 7.51
CA GLU A 34 -9.05 1.88 8.68
C GLU A 34 -8.57 1.28 10.02
N TYR A 35 -8.48 -0.05 10.10
CA TYR A 35 -7.99 -0.72 11.31
C TYR A 35 -6.49 -0.55 11.50
N PHE A 36 -5.71 -0.58 10.42
CA PHE A 36 -4.29 -0.28 10.52
C PHE A 36 -4.03 1.13 11.03
N LYS A 37 -4.72 2.15 10.46
CA LYS A 37 -4.63 3.55 10.92
C LYS A 37 -4.97 3.70 12.41
N ARG A 38 -5.97 2.96 12.91
CA ARG A 38 -6.30 2.93 14.34
C ARG A 38 -5.19 2.27 15.18
N ALA A 39 -4.61 1.18 14.68
CA ALA A 39 -3.57 0.45 15.39
C ALA A 39 -2.26 1.24 15.47
N VAL A 40 -1.85 1.94 14.42
CA VAL A 40 -0.61 2.75 14.41
C VAL A 40 -0.76 4.10 15.12
N GLY A 41 -1.99 4.55 15.38
CA GLY A 41 -2.26 5.81 16.08
C GLY A 41 -2.26 5.73 17.61
N VAL A 42 -1.88 4.58 18.19
CA VAL A 42 -1.82 4.40 19.66
C VAL A 42 -0.46 4.84 20.22
N GLU A 43 -0.45 5.18 21.51
CA GLU A 43 0.78 5.52 22.25
C GLU A 43 0.95 4.63 23.49
N PRO A 44 2.15 4.06 23.74
CA PRO A 44 3.35 4.16 22.90
C PRO A 44 3.17 3.44 21.55
N LYS A 45 3.89 3.89 20.51
CA LYS A 45 3.89 3.27 19.19
C LYS A 45 4.14 1.76 19.28
N ASP A 46 3.33 0.98 18.56
CA ASP A 46 3.46 -0.47 18.45
C ASP A 46 4.22 -0.83 17.16
N ALA A 47 5.45 -1.34 17.32
CA ALA A 47 6.32 -1.71 16.21
C ALA A 47 5.72 -2.82 15.32
N GLU A 48 4.96 -3.76 15.89
CA GLU A 48 4.31 -4.82 15.12
C GLU A 48 3.17 -4.25 14.28
N ALA A 49 2.36 -3.34 14.85
CA ALA A 49 1.29 -2.66 14.11
C ALA A 49 1.85 -1.85 12.93
N LEU A 50 2.90 -1.07 13.16
CA LEU A 50 3.60 -0.28 12.14
C LEU A 50 4.15 -1.17 11.02
N SER A 51 4.86 -2.25 11.37
CA SER A 51 5.45 -3.17 10.38
C SER A 51 4.39 -3.89 9.52
N LYS A 52 3.25 -4.27 10.11
CA LYS A 52 2.14 -4.86 9.33
C LYS A 52 1.47 -3.82 8.44
N TYR A 53 1.28 -2.59 8.91
CA TYR A 53 0.69 -1.54 8.10
C TYR A 53 1.58 -1.17 6.92
N ALA A 54 2.90 -1.06 7.14
CA ALA A 54 3.89 -0.87 6.08
C ALA A 54 3.78 -1.94 4.99
N THR A 55 3.68 -3.22 5.40
CA THR A 55 3.51 -4.33 4.45
C THR A 55 2.20 -4.23 3.67
N PHE A 56 1.11 -3.79 4.32
CA PHE A 56 -0.17 -3.57 3.66
C PHE A 56 -0.09 -2.43 2.62
N LEU A 57 0.50 -1.29 2.98
CA LEU A 57 0.70 -0.15 2.09
C LEU A 57 1.51 -0.57 0.85
N TRP A 58 2.59 -1.30 1.07
CA TRP A 58 3.40 -1.84 -0.02
C TRP A 58 2.62 -2.82 -0.91
N ARG A 59 2.01 -3.86 -0.34
CA ARG A 59 1.47 -4.98 -1.13
C ARG A 59 0.08 -4.73 -1.69
N ALA A 60 -0.73 -3.93 -1.02
CA ALA A 60 -2.14 -3.71 -1.37
C ALA A 60 -2.43 -2.31 -1.89
N ARG A 61 -1.61 -1.31 -1.56
CA ARG A 61 -1.79 0.08 -2.03
C ARG A 61 -0.72 0.53 -3.02
N ASP A 62 0.36 -0.24 -3.19
CA ASP A 62 1.53 0.15 -3.97
C ASP A 62 2.13 1.50 -3.53
N ASP A 63 1.93 1.84 -2.25
CA ASP A 63 2.41 3.09 -1.65
C ASP A 63 3.75 2.82 -0.97
N LEU A 64 4.81 2.85 -1.77
CA LEU A 64 6.17 2.53 -1.33
C LEU A 64 6.70 3.54 -0.32
N TRP A 65 6.36 4.82 -0.49
CA TRP A 65 6.80 5.90 0.38
C TRP A 65 6.22 5.77 1.78
N ALA A 66 4.89 5.61 1.88
CA ALA A 66 4.25 5.41 3.17
C ALA A 66 4.66 4.06 3.81
N ALA A 67 4.91 3.03 3.00
CA ALA A 67 5.43 1.77 3.50
C ALA A 67 6.82 1.93 4.14
N GLU A 68 7.76 2.59 3.46
CA GLU A 68 9.10 2.85 4.00
C GLU A 68 9.04 3.63 5.32
N GLU A 69 8.26 4.71 5.37
CA GLU A 69 8.09 5.51 6.60
C GLU A 69 7.64 4.62 7.78
N ASN A 70 6.60 3.79 7.57
CA ASN A 70 6.10 2.91 8.61
C ASN A 70 7.08 1.78 8.99
N PHE A 71 7.90 1.29 8.05
CA PHE A 71 8.95 0.33 8.38
C PHE A 71 10.05 0.95 9.25
N LEU A 72 10.48 2.17 8.93
CA LEU A 72 11.47 2.90 9.72
C LEU A 72 10.93 3.24 11.11
N GLU A 73 9.68 3.71 11.22
CA GLU A 73 9.04 3.94 12.51
C GLU A 73 8.93 2.66 13.36
N ALA A 74 8.69 1.49 12.74
CA ALA A 74 8.67 0.23 13.46
C ALA A 74 10.05 -0.13 14.05
N ILE A 75 11.13 0.13 13.30
CA ILE A 75 12.51 -0.07 13.76
C ILE A 75 12.82 0.89 14.92
N ASP A 76 12.40 2.15 14.83
CA ASP A 76 12.62 3.13 15.89
C ASP A 76 11.83 2.82 17.17
N ALA A 77 10.62 2.24 17.03
CA ALA A 77 9.79 1.86 18.17
C ALA A 77 10.36 0.66 18.96
N ASP A 78 11.08 -0.26 18.30
CA ASP A 78 11.79 -1.37 18.95
C ASP A 78 13.11 -1.70 18.21
N PRO A 79 14.18 -0.91 18.46
CA PRO A 79 15.44 -1.04 17.73
C PRO A 79 16.23 -2.30 18.10
N THR A 80 15.82 -3.01 19.17
CA THR A 80 16.50 -4.23 19.61
C THR A 80 15.98 -5.48 18.91
N ASN A 81 14.85 -5.37 18.22
CA ASN A 81 14.19 -6.48 17.56
C ASN A 81 14.52 -6.52 16.06
N SER A 82 15.38 -7.46 15.70
CA SER A 82 15.85 -7.63 14.32
C SER A 82 14.75 -8.02 13.33
N PHE A 83 13.56 -8.43 13.80
CA PHE A 83 12.42 -8.74 12.95
C PHE A 83 12.01 -7.55 12.07
N TYR A 84 12.00 -6.33 12.63
CA TYR A 84 11.57 -5.14 11.88
C TYR A 84 12.60 -4.71 10.83
N ALA A 85 13.89 -4.80 11.17
CA ALA A 85 14.97 -4.59 10.22
C ALA A 85 14.94 -5.63 9.08
N ALA A 86 14.63 -6.89 9.39
CA ALA A 86 14.50 -7.94 8.38
C ALA A 86 13.29 -7.71 7.44
N ASN A 87 12.16 -7.23 7.96
CA ASN A 87 11.01 -6.87 7.13
C ASN A 87 11.32 -5.68 6.21
N TYR A 88 12.04 -4.68 6.72
CA TYR A 88 12.47 -3.54 5.92
C TYR A 88 13.46 -3.97 4.82
N ALA A 89 14.44 -4.83 5.14
CA ALA A 89 15.34 -5.39 4.14
C ALA A 89 14.60 -6.19 3.04
N ASN A 90 13.55 -6.92 3.41
CA ASN A 90 12.69 -7.62 2.45
C ASN A 90 11.93 -6.64 1.54
N PHE A 91 11.39 -5.56 2.10
CA PHE A 91 10.79 -4.48 1.31
C PHE A 91 11.78 -3.94 0.27
N LEU A 92 12.96 -3.51 0.71
CA LEU A 92 14.03 -2.99 -0.18
C LEU A 92 14.42 -3.98 -1.28
N TRP A 93 14.62 -5.26 -0.93
CA TRP A 93 14.98 -6.30 -1.89
C TRP A 93 13.96 -6.44 -3.02
N ASN A 94 12.68 -6.26 -2.73
CA ASN A 94 11.62 -6.46 -3.72
C ASN A 94 11.25 -5.17 -4.48
N THR A 95 11.49 -3.99 -3.91
CA THR A 95 11.20 -2.69 -4.56
C THR A 95 12.41 -2.12 -5.29
N GLY A 96 13.58 -2.76 -5.19
CA GLY A 96 14.82 -2.30 -5.80
C GLY A 96 15.56 -1.26 -4.96
N GLY A 97 14.92 -0.67 -3.93
CA GLY A 97 15.51 0.38 -3.11
C GLY A 97 15.68 1.73 -3.84
N ASP A 98 15.34 1.80 -5.13
CA ASP A 98 15.62 2.96 -6.00
C ASP A 98 14.68 4.16 -5.78
N GLU A 99 13.47 3.90 -5.26
CA GLU A 99 12.48 4.94 -4.92
C GLU A 99 12.48 5.29 -3.42
N THR A 100 13.51 4.88 -2.69
CA THR A 100 13.56 5.07 -1.24
C THR A 100 14.10 6.45 -0.87
N CYS A 101 13.62 6.99 0.25
CA CYS A 101 14.04 8.31 0.75
C CYS A 101 15.53 8.34 1.16
N PHE A 102 16.18 7.18 1.24
CA PHE A 102 17.62 7.05 1.35
C PHE A 102 18.24 6.85 -0.03
N PRO A 103 18.75 7.92 -0.70
CA PRO A 103 19.65 7.71 -1.81
C PRO A 103 20.82 6.88 -1.28
N LEU A 104 20.93 5.65 -1.78
CA LEU A 104 22.15 4.87 -1.67
C LEU A 104 23.18 5.62 -2.52
N ASP A 105 23.85 6.59 -1.92
CA ASP A 105 25.00 7.25 -2.52
C ASP A 105 26.04 6.17 -2.86
N GLU A 106 26.00 5.74 -4.11
CA GLU A 106 27.10 5.03 -4.76
C GLU A 106 28.34 5.91 -4.64
N SER A 107 29.37 5.39 -3.97
CA SER A 107 30.75 5.90 -3.92
C SER A 107 31.06 7.04 -2.93
N HIS A 108 31.27 6.66 -1.66
CA HIS A 108 32.44 7.18 -0.95
C HIS A 108 33.70 6.44 -1.43
N GLU A 109 34.05 6.59 -2.72
CA GLU A 109 35.44 6.43 -3.15
C GLU A 109 36.18 7.74 -2.86
N ASP A 110 36.39 8.02 -1.58
CA ASP A 110 37.42 8.98 -1.18
C ASP A 110 38.78 8.31 -1.43
N ASN A 111 39.24 8.42 -2.68
CA ASN A 111 40.64 8.28 -3.03
C ASN A 111 41.46 9.32 -2.25
N ILE A 112 42.19 8.90 -1.22
CA ILE A 112 43.41 9.56 -0.73
C ILE A 112 44.50 8.51 -0.51
#